data_AF-A0A0J5GKL2-F1
#
_entry.id   AF-A0A0J5GKL2-F1
#
_cell.length_a   1.000
_cell.length_b   1.000
_cell.length_c   1.000
_cell.angle_alpha   90.00
_cell.angle_beta   90.00
_cell.angle_gamma   90.00
#
_symmetry.space_group_name_H-M   'P 1'
#
loop_
_entity.id
_entity.type
_entity.pdbx_description
1 polymer ?
#
loop_
_entity_poly.entity_id
_entity_poly.type
_entity_poly.pdbx_seq_one_letter_code
_entity_poly.pdbx_strand_id
1 'polypeptide(L)'
;MQKANELSDAFDQHFSVSQNQKSLFFAPGRVNLIGEHTDYNGGYVFPAALTMGTYMMVRKREDKTFHLVSVNFDQRVSFTMDDLTFKKEDDWGNYPKGIIRELINE
;
A
#
# COMPACT_ATOMS: atom_id res chain seq x y z
N MET A 1 -13.75 -0.31 -13.21
CA MET A 1 -14.81 0.56 -12.68
C MET A 1 -15.42 0.00 -11.40
N GLN A 2 -15.89 -1.26 -11.36
CA GLN A 2 -16.49 -1.85 -10.17
C GLN A 2 -15.61 -1.77 -8.90
N LYS A 3 -14.37 -2.29 -8.93
CA LYS A 3 -13.44 -2.20 -7.79
C LYS A 3 -13.13 -0.77 -7.32
N ALA A 4 -13.14 0.19 -8.24
CA ALA A 4 -12.89 1.59 -7.91
C ALA A 4 -14.02 2.17 -7.06
N ASN A 5 -15.27 1.84 -7.42
CA ASN A 5 -16.46 2.25 -6.67
C ASN A 5 -16.52 1.56 -5.30
N GLU A 6 -16.32 0.23 -5.26
CA GLU A 6 -16.29 -0.53 -4.01
C GLU A 6 -15.24 0.01 -3.01
N LEU A 7 -14.03 0.32 -3.47
CA LEU A 7 -13.00 0.92 -2.63
C LEU A 7 -13.30 2.37 -2.26
N SER A 8 -13.97 3.13 -3.14
CA SER A 8 -14.40 4.49 -2.82
C SER A 8 -15.40 4.49 -1.66
N ASP A 9 -16.38 3.57 -1.70
CA ASP A 9 -17.40 3.44 -0.66
C ASP A 9 -16.79 2.97 0.67
N ALA A 10 -15.91 1.96 0.62
CA ALA A 10 -15.17 1.51 1.80
C ALA A 10 -14.30 2.62 2.40
N PHE A 11 -13.65 3.43 1.56
CA PHE A 11 -12.85 4.57 2.02
C PHE A 11 -13.70 5.59 2.78
N ASP A 12 -14.89 5.92 2.26
CA ASP A 12 -15.80 6.89 2.87
C ASP A 12 -16.36 6.38 4.20
N GLN A 13 -16.63 5.08 4.31
CA GLN A 13 -17.05 4.43 5.57
C GLN A 13 -15.97 4.50 6.67
N HIS A 14 -14.69 4.34 6.32
CA HIS A 14 -13.61 4.29 7.32
C HIS A 14 -13.01 5.66 7.69
N PHE A 15 -13.08 6.65 6.78
CA PHE A 15 -12.34 7.91 6.93
C PHE A 15 -13.21 9.17 6.95
N SER A 16 -14.54 9.07 6.85
CA SER A 16 -15.52 10.17 7.01
C SER A 16 -15.03 11.51 6.45
N VAL A 17 -14.91 11.59 5.13
CA VAL A 17 -14.17 12.66 4.43
C VAL A 17 -15.08 13.59 3.64
N SER A 18 -14.90 14.90 3.82
CA SER A 18 -15.53 15.94 3.01
C SER A 18 -14.71 16.19 1.73
N GLN A 19 -15.23 15.77 0.58
CA GLN A 19 -14.96 16.26 -0.78
C GLN A 19 -13.50 16.54 -1.26
N ASN A 20 -12.47 16.03 -0.60
CA ASN A 20 -11.11 16.09 -1.17
C ASN A 20 -10.93 15.02 -2.24
N GLN A 21 -10.15 15.35 -3.27
CA GLN A 21 -9.88 14.47 -4.42
C GLN A 21 -9.20 13.17 -3.97
N LYS A 22 -9.93 12.06 -4.03
CA LYS A 22 -9.43 10.70 -3.85
C LYS A 22 -8.70 10.25 -5.11
N SER A 23 -7.60 9.51 -4.96
CA SER A 23 -6.83 8.94 -6.07
C SER A 23 -6.75 7.42 -5.91
N LEU A 24 -6.97 6.69 -7.00
CA LEU A 24 -6.89 5.24 -7.03
C LEU A 24 -5.60 4.81 -7.73
N PHE A 25 -4.84 3.94 -7.07
CA PHE A 25 -3.64 3.31 -7.60
C PHE A 25 -3.80 1.79 -7.65
N PHE A 26 -3.09 1.14 -8.57
CA PHE A 26 -3.04 -0.31 -8.70
C PHE A 26 -1.60 -0.78 -8.88
N ALA A 27 -1.20 -1.79 -8.12
CA ALA A 27 0.06 -2.49 -8.27
C ALA A 27 -0.22 -3.98 -8.53
N PRO A 28 0.24 -4.55 -9.66
CA PRO A 28 -0.01 -5.95 -9.98
C PRO A 28 0.84 -6.88 -9.10
N GLY A 29 0.29 -8.06 -8.81
CA GLY A 29 1.11 -9.20 -8.41
C GLY A 29 1.97 -9.68 -9.57
N ARG A 30 2.91 -10.58 -9.30
CA ARG A 30 3.81 -11.13 -10.32
C ARG A 30 3.97 -12.64 -10.19
N VAL A 31 4.15 -13.28 -11.32
CA VAL A 31 4.69 -14.64 -11.42
C VAL A 31 6.05 -14.57 -12.08
N ASN A 32 6.96 -15.46 -11.71
CA ASN A 32 8.21 -15.61 -12.42
C ASN A 32 8.08 -16.79 -13.39
N LEU A 33 8.39 -16.57 -14.67
CA LEU A 33 8.26 -17.63 -15.69
C LEU A 33 9.48 -18.56 -15.66
N ILE A 34 10.66 -17.98 -15.46
CA ILE A 34 11.94 -18.68 -15.32
C ILE A 34 12.98 -17.79 -14.63
N GLY A 35 14.01 -18.42 -14.04
CA GLY A 35 15.05 -17.73 -13.26
C GLY A 35 14.67 -17.66 -11.79
N GLU A 36 14.32 -18.80 -11.19
CA GLU A 36 14.13 -18.88 -9.74
C GLU A 36 15.47 -18.86 -9.02
N HIS A 37 15.55 -18.18 -7.88
CA HIS A 37 16.74 -18.08 -7.04
C HIS A 37 17.98 -17.47 -7.73
N THR A 38 17.81 -16.77 -8.86
CA THR A 38 18.91 -16.12 -9.59
C THR A 38 19.04 -14.64 -9.26
N ASP A 39 17.97 -13.98 -8.85
CA ASP A 39 17.89 -12.55 -8.55
C ASP A 39 18.90 -12.10 -7.50
N TYR A 40 18.97 -12.78 -6.37
CA TYR A 40 19.94 -12.47 -5.31
C TYR A 40 21.34 -13.05 -5.56
N ASN A 41 21.55 -13.74 -6.68
CA ASN A 41 22.84 -14.28 -7.12
C ASN A 41 23.41 -13.53 -8.34
N GLY A 42 22.80 -12.41 -8.75
CA GLY A 42 23.24 -11.60 -9.89
C GLY A 42 22.92 -12.22 -11.26
N GLY A 43 22.04 -13.21 -11.32
CA GLY A 43 21.56 -13.81 -12.57
C GLY A 43 20.35 -13.07 -13.15
N TYR A 44 19.93 -13.50 -14.35
CA TYR A 44 18.74 -12.96 -15.00
C TYR A 44 17.45 -13.63 -14.48
N VAL A 45 16.35 -12.89 -14.56
CA VAL A 45 14.99 -13.33 -14.25
C VAL A 45 14.04 -12.96 -15.38
N PHE A 46 12.94 -13.70 -15.54
CA PHE A 46 11.92 -13.36 -16.53
C PHE A 46 10.49 -13.38 -15.92
N PRO A 47 10.12 -12.32 -15.18
CA PRO A 47 8.81 -12.22 -14.56
C PRO A 47 7.73 -11.66 -15.50
N ALA A 48 6.48 -11.92 -15.15
CA ALA A 48 5.30 -11.34 -15.78
C ALA A 48 4.33 -10.79 -14.72
N ALA A 49 3.75 -9.62 -15.00
CA ALA A 49 2.70 -9.03 -14.18
C ALA A 49 1.37 -9.78 -14.36
N LEU A 50 0.68 -10.00 -13.25
CA LEU A 50 -0.66 -10.57 -13.24
C LEU A 50 -1.72 -9.47 -13.37
N THR A 51 -2.91 -9.84 -13.82
CA THR A 51 -4.10 -8.97 -13.74
C THR A 51 -4.62 -8.83 -12.30
N MET A 52 -4.25 -9.76 -11.42
CA MET A 52 -4.53 -9.69 -9.99
C MET A 52 -3.46 -8.87 -9.27
N GLY A 53 -3.88 -8.01 -8.35
CA GLY A 53 -2.97 -7.17 -7.57
C GLY A 53 -3.67 -6.37 -6.48
N THR A 54 -2.94 -5.42 -5.93
CA THR A 54 -3.38 -4.56 -4.83
C THR A 54 -3.85 -3.22 -5.36
N TYR A 55 -5.05 -2.82 -4.97
CA TYR A 55 -5.59 -1.48 -5.24
C TYR A 55 -5.47 -0.65 -3.96
N MET A 56 -5.13 0.63 -4.10
CA MET A 56 -5.04 1.56 -2.99
C MET A 56 -5.75 2.86 -3.32
N MET A 57 -6.79 3.18 -2.53
CA MET A 57 -7.43 4.49 -2.57
C MET A 57 -6.76 5.39 -1.55
N VAL A 58 -6.24 6.54 -1.99
CA VAL A 58 -5.53 7.49 -1.13
C VAL A 58 -6.12 8.87 -1.23
N ARG A 59 -5.98 9.63 -0.15
CA ARG A 59 -6.30 11.05 -0.09
C ARG A 59 -5.19 11.75 0.68
N LYS A 60 -4.68 12.85 0.13
CA LYS A 60 -3.71 13.68 0.82
C LYS A 60 -4.34 14.34 2.05
N ARG A 61 -3.57 14.37 3.14
CA ARG A 61 -3.87 15.11 4.37
C ARG A 61 -2.95 16.33 4.46
N GLU A 62 -3.37 17.33 5.22
CA GLU A 62 -2.57 18.53 5.51
C GLU A 62 -1.68 18.36 6.74
N ASP A 63 -2.00 17.38 7.60
CA ASP A 63 -1.18 16.99 8.73
C ASP A 63 -0.12 15.93 8.34
N LYS A 64 0.79 15.64 9.28
CA LYS A 64 1.84 14.63 9.13
C LYS A 64 1.40 13.23 9.58
N THR A 65 0.10 12.94 9.54
CA THR A 65 -0.45 11.67 10.03
C THR A 65 -0.84 10.76 8.88
N PHE A 66 -0.62 9.46 9.07
CA PHE A 66 -1.03 8.41 8.15
C PHE A 66 -2.05 7.54 8.86
N HIS A 67 -3.16 7.26 8.18
CA HIS A 67 -4.16 6.29 8.64
C HIS A 67 -4.40 5.29 7.53
N LEU A 68 -4.14 4.03 7.83
CA LEU A 68 -4.21 2.92 6.88
C LEU A 68 -5.27 1.92 7.34
N VAL A 69 -6.06 1.45 6.38
CA VAL A 69 -7.02 0.37 6.54
C VAL A 69 -6.88 -0.55 5.33
N SER A 70 -6.89 -1.85 5.57
CA SER A 70 -7.01 -2.87 4.54
C SER A 70 -8.42 -3.45 4.58
N VAL A 71 -9.09 -3.58 3.45
CA VAL A 71 -10.40 -4.26 3.38
C VAL A 71 -10.29 -5.78 3.58
N ASN A 72 -9.07 -6.31 3.66
CA ASN A 72 -8.78 -7.73 3.86
C ASN A 72 -8.47 -8.09 5.31
N PHE A 73 -8.22 -7.11 6.18
CA PHE A 73 -7.83 -7.32 7.57
C PHE A 73 -8.60 -6.39 8.49
N ASP A 74 -9.10 -6.91 9.61
CA ASP A 74 -9.79 -6.12 10.63
C ASP A 74 -8.79 -5.40 11.55
N GLN A 75 -7.97 -4.52 10.95
CA GLN A 75 -6.98 -3.73 11.66
C GLN A 75 -6.83 -2.34 11.03
N ARG A 76 -6.83 -1.32 11.88
CA ARG A 76 -6.45 0.05 11.53
C ARG A 76 -5.06 0.34 12.04
N VAL A 77 -4.20 0.85 11.17
CA VAL A 77 -2.84 1.28 11.52
C VAL A 77 -2.74 2.79 11.40
N SER A 78 -2.14 3.46 12.38
CA SER A 78 -1.98 4.92 12.36
C SER A 78 -0.63 5.30 12.94
N PHE A 79 0.08 6.19 12.25
CA PHE A 79 1.40 6.67 12.65
C PHE A 79 1.65 8.08 12.12
N THR A 80 2.72 8.72 12.58
CA THR A 80 3.12 10.05 12.15
C THR A 80 4.39 9.97 11.30
N MET A 81 4.63 11.00 10.50
CA MET A 81 5.87 11.13 9.71
C MET A 81 7.13 11.17 10.58
N ASP A 82 6.99 11.54 11.86
CA ASP A 82 8.11 11.64 12.81
C ASP A 82 8.46 10.30 13.48
N ASP A 83 7.59 9.28 13.40
CA ASP A 83 7.83 7.92 13.93
C ASP A 83 7.51 6.85 12.88
N LEU A 84 8.52 6.53 12.07
CA LEU A 84 8.48 5.49 11.03
C LEU A 84 9.22 4.22 11.46
N THR A 85 9.39 4.00 12.76
CA THR A 85 10.05 2.80 13.28
C THR A 85 9.19 1.55 13.11
N PHE A 86 9.84 0.40 12.94
CA PHE A 86 9.14 -0.89 12.91
C PHE A 86 8.50 -1.16 14.27
N LYS A 87 7.22 -1.54 14.26
CA LYS A 87 6.47 -1.92 15.46
C LYS A 87 5.74 -3.22 15.18
N LYS A 88 5.99 -4.26 15.98
CA LYS A 88 5.45 -5.60 15.71
C LYS A 88 3.92 -5.60 15.65
N GLU A 89 3.29 -4.76 16.46
CA GLU A 89 1.85 -4.55 16.54
C GLU A 89 1.22 -3.92 15.29
N ASP A 90 2.00 -3.19 14.48
CA ASP A 90 1.51 -2.57 13.24
C ASP A 90 1.42 -3.56 12.07
N ASP A 91 1.94 -4.79 12.25
CA ASP A 91 1.85 -5.92 11.31
C ASP A 91 2.05 -5.50 9.83
N TRP A 92 1.05 -5.71 8.97
CA TRP A 92 1.08 -5.36 7.54
C TRP A 92 1.32 -3.86 7.29
N GLY A 93 0.94 -2.99 8.23
CA GLY A 93 1.14 -1.56 8.16
C GLY A 93 2.61 -1.14 8.22
N ASN A 94 3.51 -2.03 8.67
CA ASN A 94 4.95 -1.77 8.60
C ASN A 94 5.47 -1.71 7.16
N TYR A 95 4.83 -2.38 6.20
CA TYR A 95 5.25 -2.34 4.80
C TYR A 95 5.14 -0.91 4.21
N PRO A 96 3.97 -0.26 4.17
CA PRO A 96 3.87 1.12 3.70
C PRO A 96 4.67 2.11 4.55
N LYS A 97 4.78 1.89 5.88
CA LYS A 97 5.64 2.70 6.75
C LYS A 97 7.11 2.65 6.32
N GLY A 98 7.62 1.46 6.00
CA GLY A 98 8.98 1.26 5.50
C GLY A 98 9.23 1.97 4.18
N ILE A 99 8.28 1.91 3.24
CA ILE A 99 8.36 2.64 1.96
C ILE A 99 8.40 4.15 2.18
N ILE A 100 7.53 4.67 3.05
CA ILE A 100 7.51 6.11 3.39
C ILE A 100 8.86 6.53 3.99
N ARG A 101 9.43 5.71 4.89
CA ARG A 101 10.75 5.98 5.49
C ARG A 101 11.85 6.06 4.43
N GLU A 102 11.85 5.14 3.48
CA GLU A 102 12.86 5.13 2.41
C GLU A 102 12.74 6.39 1.53
N LEU A 103 11.53 6.71 1.07
CA LEU A 103 11.28 7.84 0.16
C LEU A 103 11.51 9.22 0.78
N ILE A 104 11.45 9.36 2.12
CA ILE A 104 11.75 10.64 2.79
C ILE A 104 13.25 10.81 3.03
N ASN A 105 14.01 9.71 3.06
CA ASN A 105 15.46 9.73 3.27
C ASN A 105 16.26 9.83 1.95
N GLU A 106 15.61 9.64 0.80
CA GLU A 106 16.13 9.99 -0.54
C GLU A 106 16.16 11.51 -0.76
#